data_AF-A0A3A4Q1Q6-F1
#
_entry.id   AF-A0A3A4Q1Q6-F1
#
_cell.length_a   1.000
_cell.length_b   1.000
_cell.length_c   1.000
_cell.angle_alpha   90.00
_cell.angle_beta   90.00
_cell.angle_gamma   90.00
#
_symmetry.space_group_name_H-M   'P 1'
#
loop_
_entity.id
_entity.type
_entity.pdbx_description
1 polymer ?
#
loop_
_entity_poly.entity_id
_entity_poly.type
_entity_poly.pdbx_seq_one_letter_code
_entity_poly.pdbx_strand_id
1 'polypeptide(L)'
;MKTIKRYLFLIMMGLLLSAWVVAAGASVLVQCPGDSNGDAIVDSSNPIYNNVKCMHIGAGDGAVRMADGRDMYMFGFSDLTGITDNPDTPHDERMTAGMMAATFPAPKIVLDQGDEFYLTLTNVGMMMRPDLFDPHTVHWHGFPEAAPVFDGVPDASVSINMGASFTYYYNVVEPGTYMYHCHVEATEHMQMGMLGNLYVRPAQDGTVYSYQGKSYSRFAYNDNDGSTGYDVDYAIQLGSFDSAFHDASEMVQPLPFALMRDNYPMINGRGYPDTASMMQPMAPMMANPRNGVSTQPEHSLITANQGDRVLLRLSNLNITRFYTLTSLSIPMEVVGRNARHYRGPDGKNLYYTTSSVTMGGGESIDVILDTTDIPPGTYFLYTTNMNYLSNDTEDFGGMMTEIIVN
;
A
#
# COMPACT_ATOMS: atom_id res chain seq x y z
N MET A 1 4.80 -51.44 51.71
CA MET A 1 3.69 -51.14 50.77
C MET A 1 3.32 -49.66 50.64
N LYS A 2 3.27 -48.84 51.72
CA LYS A 2 2.91 -47.42 51.63
C LYS A 2 3.95 -46.52 50.93
N THR A 3 5.23 -46.80 51.07
CA THR A 3 6.34 -46.06 50.44
C THR A 3 6.40 -46.28 48.93
N ILE A 4 6.25 -47.52 48.46
CA ILE A 4 6.27 -47.86 47.03
C ILE A 4 5.12 -47.18 46.27
N LYS A 5 3.91 -47.11 46.85
CA LYS A 5 2.78 -46.39 46.24
C LYS A 5 3.03 -44.88 46.09
N ARG A 6 3.76 -44.24 47.01
CA ARG A 6 4.13 -42.82 46.91
C ARG A 6 5.12 -42.57 45.77
N TYR A 7 6.11 -43.42 45.61
CA TYR A 7 7.06 -43.31 44.50
C TYR A 7 6.40 -43.61 43.15
N LEU A 8 5.51 -44.61 43.09
CA LEU A 8 4.76 -44.91 41.86
C LEU A 8 3.87 -43.72 41.45
N PHE A 9 3.22 -43.05 42.42
CA PHE A 9 2.38 -41.89 42.16
C PHE A 9 3.21 -40.69 41.66
N LEU A 10 4.38 -40.44 42.25
CA LEU A 10 5.30 -39.38 41.81
C LEU A 10 5.88 -39.66 40.40
N ILE A 11 6.22 -40.92 40.09
CA ILE A 11 6.70 -41.33 38.78
C ILE A 11 5.59 -41.19 37.73
N MET A 12 4.35 -41.60 38.06
CA MET A 12 3.21 -41.49 37.17
C MET A 12 2.80 -40.03 36.93
N MET A 13 2.92 -39.16 37.94
CA MET A 13 2.69 -37.72 37.81
C MET A 13 3.80 -37.03 37.00
N GLY A 14 5.05 -37.46 37.15
CA GLY A 14 6.17 -37.03 36.30
C GLY A 14 6.00 -37.45 34.84
N LEU A 15 5.54 -38.69 34.60
CA LEU A 15 5.22 -39.20 33.27
C LEU A 15 4.03 -38.49 32.62
N LEU A 16 2.99 -38.15 33.41
CA LEU A 16 1.84 -37.36 32.94
C LEU A 16 2.22 -35.91 32.63
N LEU A 17 3.14 -35.31 33.39
CA LEU A 17 3.67 -33.97 33.10
C LEU A 17 4.60 -33.95 31.88
N SER A 18 5.33 -35.05 31.61
CA SER A 18 6.17 -35.15 30.40
C SER A 18 5.42 -35.61 29.15
N ALA A 19 4.27 -36.27 29.29
CA ALA A 19 3.48 -36.78 28.16
C ALA A 19 2.70 -35.68 27.39
N TRP A 20 2.73 -34.43 27.89
CA TRP A 20 2.03 -33.29 27.31
C TRP A 20 2.97 -32.11 26.99
N VAL A 21 4.25 -32.37 26.77
CA VAL A 21 5.13 -31.38 26.14
C VAL A 21 4.86 -31.41 24.65
N VAL A 22 3.75 -30.79 24.24
CA VAL A 22 3.57 -30.41 22.85
C VAL A 22 4.46 -29.20 22.62
N ALA A 23 5.34 -29.24 21.62
CA ALA A 23 6.02 -28.04 21.18
C ALA A 23 4.93 -27.04 20.77
N ALA A 24 4.77 -25.96 21.54
CA ALA A 24 3.95 -24.84 21.11
C ALA A 24 4.70 -24.17 19.95
N GLY A 25 4.37 -24.56 18.73
CA GLY A 25 4.76 -23.82 17.53
C GLY A 25 3.88 -22.58 17.44
N ALA A 26 4.49 -21.39 17.45
CA ALA A 26 3.78 -20.15 17.17
C ALA A 26 3.66 -20.00 15.65
N SER A 27 2.50 -20.32 15.08
CA SER A 27 2.27 -20.19 13.63
C SER A 27 1.76 -18.84 13.22
N VAL A 28 2.30 -18.35 12.10
CA VAL A 28 1.66 -17.31 11.30
C VAL A 28 0.30 -17.86 10.87
N LEU A 29 -0.76 -17.33 11.48
CA LEU A 29 -2.12 -17.73 11.19
C LEU A 29 -2.73 -16.71 10.23
N VAL A 30 -3.02 -17.18 9.03
CA VAL A 30 -3.78 -16.43 8.03
C VAL A 30 -5.24 -16.88 8.12
N GLN A 31 -6.15 -15.94 8.33
CA GLN A 31 -7.59 -16.22 8.33
C GLN A 31 -8.19 -15.76 7.00
N CYS A 32 -8.49 -16.69 6.11
CA CYS A 32 -9.16 -16.40 4.84
C CYS A 32 -10.30 -17.39 4.62
N PRO A 33 -11.58 -16.97 4.62
CA PRO A 33 -12.68 -17.88 4.32
C PRO A 33 -12.57 -18.45 2.90
N GLY A 34 -12.64 -19.78 2.78
CA GLY A 34 -12.52 -20.46 1.49
C GLY A 34 -11.08 -20.72 1.03
N ASP A 35 -10.08 -20.28 1.80
CA ASP A 35 -8.69 -20.71 1.69
C ASP A 35 -8.48 -22.00 2.51
N SER A 36 -7.81 -22.99 1.91
CA SER A 36 -7.58 -24.30 2.51
C SER A 36 -6.11 -24.57 2.87
N ASN A 37 -5.18 -23.77 2.36
CA ASN A 37 -3.73 -23.97 2.49
C ASN A 37 -3.06 -22.82 3.29
N GLY A 38 -3.83 -21.77 3.61
CA GLY A 38 -3.43 -20.62 4.41
C GLY A 38 -2.68 -19.54 3.63
N ASP A 39 -2.55 -19.62 2.31
CA ASP A 39 -1.76 -18.68 1.50
C ASP A 39 -2.48 -17.35 1.21
N ALA A 40 -3.67 -17.12 1.80
CA ALA A 40 -4.52 -15.96 1.53
C ALA A 40 -5.05 -15.91 0.09
N ILE A 41 -5.19 -17.06 -0.57
CA ILE A 41 -5.88 -17.22 -1.85
C ILE A 41 -7.10 -18.12 -1.65
N VAL A 42 -8.25 -17.65 -2.13
CA VAL A 42 -9.50 -18.41 -2.03
C VAL A 42 -9.47 -19.55 -3.07
N ASP A 43 -9.33 -20.78 -2.58
CA ASP A 43 -9.32 -22.00 -3.41
C ASP A 43 -10.70 -22.66 -3.54
N SER A 44 -11.65 -22.27 -2.67
CA SER A 44 -12.97 -22.88 -2.61
C SER A 44 -13.82 -22.52 -3.82
N SER A 45 -14.43 -23.54 -4.44
CA SER A 45 -15.43 -23.36 -5.49
C SER A 45 -16.84 -23.04 -4.96
N ASN A 46 -17.00 -22.93 -3.64
CA ASN A 46 -18.30 -22.63 -3.04
C ASN A 46 -18.69 -21.17 -3.34
N PRO A 47 -19.84 -20.91 -4.00
CA PRO A 47 -20.24 -19.56 -4.39
C PRO A 47 -20.37 -18.55 -3.24
N ILE A 48 -20.47 -19.01 -1.99
CA ILE A 48 -20.51 -18.12 -0.82
C ILE A 48 -19.22 -17.31 -0.65
N TYR A 49 -18.10 -17.75 -1.23
CA TYR A 49 -16.81 -17.08 -1.15
C TYR A 49 -16.48 -16.23 -2.39
N ASN A 50 -17.42 -16.07 -3.34
CA ASN A 50 -17.17 -15.33 -4.58
C ASN A 50 -16.73 -13.87 -4.34
N ASN A 51 -17.24 -13.25 -3.28
CA ASN A 51 -16.93 -11.88 -2.89
C ASN A 51 -15.84 -11.81 -1.82
N VAL A 52 -15.31 -12.93 -1.35
CA VAL A 52 -14.23 -12.93 -0.36
C VAL A 52 -12.92 -12.61 -1.07
N LYS A 53 -12.23 -11.59 -0.57
CA LYS A 53 -10.87 -11.24 -0.97
C LYS A 53 -9.96 -11.36 0.22
N CYS A 54 -8.79 -11.95 0.00
CA CYS A 54 -7.80 -12.12 1.04
C CYS A 54 -6.45 -11.58 0.56
N MET A 55 -5.68 -11.06 1.51
CA MET A 55 -4.32 -10.63 1.28
C MET A 55 -3.52 -10.84 2.57
N HIS A 56 -2.24 -11.17 2.42
CA HIS A 56 -1.31 -11.27 3.55
C HIS A 56 -0.17 -10.29 3.33
N ILE A 57 0.05 -9.38 4.27
CA ILE A 57 1.19 -8.47 4.28
C ILE A 57 2.10 -8.71 5.48
N GLY A 58 3.40 -8.54 5.27
CA GLY A 58 4.41 -8.48 6.32
C GLY A 58 4.70 -7.03 6.69
N ALA A 59 4.93 -6.72 7.97
CA ALA A 59 5.50 -5.46 8.42
C ALA A 59 6.89 -5.69 9.01
N GLY A 60 7.86 -4.96 8.50
CA GLY A 60 9.25 -5.03 8.92
C GLY A 60 10.08 -3.98 8.19
N ASP A 61 11.37 -4.26 8.03
CA ASP A 61 12.31 -3.37 7.38
C ASP A 61 12.69 -3.77 5.96
N GLY A 62 13.48 -2.91 5.32
CA GLY A 62 14.05 -3.12 4.00
C GLY A 62 14.93 -1.95 3.59
N ALA A 63 15.15 -1.81 2.30
CA ALA A 63 15.88 -0.69 1.75
C ALA A 63 15.31 -0.26 0.39
N VAL A 64 15.46 1.02 0.06
CA VAL A 64 15.07 1.61 -1.22
C VAL A 64 16.28 2.22 -1.92
N ARG A 65 16.27 2.19 -3.26
CA ARG A 65 17.27 2.85 -4.10
C ARG A 65 16.71 4.18 -4.61
N MET A 66 17.41 5.27 -4.34
CA MET A 66 17.04 6.60 -4.78
C MET A 66 17.61 6.94 -6.16
N ALA A 67 17.08 7.99 -6.79
CA ALA A 67 17.43 8.36 -8.17
C ALA A 67 18.91 8.76 -8.36
N ASP A 68 19.55 9.26 -7.31
CA ASP A 68 20.99 9.55 -7.28
C ASP A 68 21.87 8.30 -7.06
N GLY A 69 21.25 7.13 -6.94
CA GLY A 69 21.93 5.86 -6.70
C GLY A 69 22.12 5.52 -5.22
N ARG A 70 21.69 6.38 -4.28
CA ARG A 70 21.83 6.14 -2.84
C ARG A 70 20.88 5.04 -2.37
N ASP A 71 21.39 4.11 -1.58
CA ASP A 71 20.58 3.15 -0.82
C ASP A 71 20.15 3.79 0.51
N MET A 72 18.87 3.66 0.85
CA MET A 72 18.31 4.15 2.12
C MET A 72 17.60 3.02 2.86
N TYR A 73 17.90 2.90 4.15
CA TYR A 73 17.14 2.04 5.06
C TYR A 73 15.70 2.53 5.22
N MET A 74 14.75 1.61 5.31
CA MET A 74 13.32 1.95 5.38
C MET A 74 12.55 0.93 6.20
N PHE A 75 11.39 1.34 6.72
CA PHE A 75 10.35 0.45 7.22
C PHE A 75 9.29 0.32 6.13
N GLY A 76 8.54 -0.77 6.12
CA GLY A 76 7.46 -0.88 5.16
C GLY A 76 6.64 -2.13 5.32
N PHE A 77 5.75 -2.29 4.35
CA PHE A 77 5.00 -3.51 4.19
C PHE A 77 5.53 -4.29 2.99
N SER A 78 5.41 -5.61 3.05
CA SER A 78 5.71 -6.55 1.98
C SER A 78 4.50 -7.42 1.70
N ASP A 79 4.31 -7.86 0.45
CA ASP A 79 3.21 -8.77 0.11
C ASP A 79 3.67 -10.23 0.32
N LEU A 80 3.00 -10.93 1.22
CA LEU A 80 3.23 -12.33 1.57
C LEU A 80 2.13 -13.27 1.04
N THR A 81 1.15 -12.74 0.31
CA THR A 81 0.06 -13.51 -0.29
C THR A 81 0.61 -14.60 -1.20
N GLY A 82 0.08 -15.82 -1.17
CA GLY A 82 0.55 -16.97 -1.95
C GLY A 82 1.75 -17.70 -1.32
N ILE A 83 2.25 -17.26 -0.16
CA ILE A 83 3.30 -17.99 0.58
C ILE A 83 2.62 -18.96 1.55
N THR A 84 2.78 -20.24 1.28
CA THR A 84 2.41 -21.32 2.20
C THR A 84 3.55 -21.63 3.15
N ASP A 85 3.25 -22.04 4.38
CA ASP A 85 4.29 -22.59 5.25
C ASP A 85 4.60 -24.05 4.87
N ASN A 86 5.87 -24.44 4.92
CA ASN A 86 6.26 -25.84 4.82
C ASN A 86 5.73 -26.63 6.04
N PRO A 87 5.03 -27.77 5.83
CA PRO A 87 4.53 -28.61 6.92
C PRO A 87 5.58 -29.05 7.93
N ASP A 88 6.86 -29.12 7.52
CA ASP A 88 7.98 -29.51 8.37
C ASP A 88 8.59 -28.33 9.16
N THR A 89 8.39 -27.08 8.71
CA THR A 89 8.86 -25.85 9.37
C THR A 89 7.79 -24.74 9.32
N PRO A 90 6.67 -24.90 10.05
CA PRO A 90 5.42 -24.16 9.74
C PRO A 90 5.42 -22.64 10.00
N HIS A 91 6.57 -21.99 10.25
CA HIS A 91 6.66 -20.58 10.66
C HIS A 91 7.80 -19.83 9.96
N ASP A 92 8.69 -20.55 9.28
CA ASP A 92 9.94 -19.97 8.79
C ASP A 92 9.71 -19.26 7.45
N GLU A 93 8.92 -19.84 6.55
CA GLU A 93 8.86 -19.36 5.17
C GLU A 93 8.28 -17.94 5.07
N ARG A 94 7.16 -17.66 5.74
CA ARG A 94 6.54 -16.32 5.71
C ARG A 94 7.35 -15.26 6.45
N MET A 95 7.89 -15.63 7.61
CA MET A 95 8.74 -14.72 8.39
C MET A 95 9.99 -14.39 7.59
N THR A 96 10.70 -15.40 7.11
CA THR A 96 11.91 -15.25 6.28
C THR A 96 11.63 -14.52 4.97
N ALA A 97 10.50 -14.78 4.31
CA ALA A 97 10.13 -14.06 3.09
C ALA A 97 9.82 -12.58 3.34
N GLY A 98 9.31 -12.22 4.51
CA GLY A 98 9.03 -10.83 4.86
C GLY A 98 10.24 -10.04 5.36
N MET A 99 11.27 -10.69 5.88
CA MET A 99 12.50 -10.02 6.36
C MET A 99 13.20 -9.28 5.22
N MET A 100 13.53 -8.00 5.45
CA MET A 100 14.12 -7.09 4.46
C MET A 100 13.30 -6.89 3.17
N ALA A 101 12.03 -7.33 3.15
CA ALA A 101 11.21 -7.36 1.95
C ALA A 101 10.27 -6.16 1.78
N ALA A 102 10.38 -5.17 2.68
CA ALA A 102 9.59 -3.95 2.57
C ALA A 102 9.70 -3.32 1.17
N THR A 103 8.59 -2.78 0.68
CA THR A 103 8.54 -2.02 -0.57
C THR A 103 8.01 -0.62 -0.32
N PHE A 104 8.43 0.35 -1.14
CA PHE A 104 7.86 1.67 -1.16
C PHE A 104 7.42 2.06 -2.58
N PRO A 105 6.14 2.42 -2.80
CA PRO A 105 5.04 2.40 -1.84
C PRO A 105 4.75 0.97 -1.34
N ALA A 106 4.04 0.88 -0.23
CA ALA A 106 3.56 -0.40 0.28
C ALA A 106 2.66 -1.11 -0.76
N PRO A 107 2.49 -2.44 -0.67
CA PRO A 107 1.71 -3.21 -1.63
C PRO A 107 0.34 -2.59 -1.94
N LYS A 108 0.09 -2.39 -3.23
CA LYS A 108 -1.13 -1.77 -3.73
C LYS A 108 -2.32 -2.72 -3.55
N ILE A 109 -3.38 -2.23 -2.91
CA ILE A 109 -4.60 -3.01 -2.69
C ILE A 109 -5.67 -2.57 -3.69
N VAL A 110 -6.24 -3.52 -4.43
CA VAL A 110 -7.31 -3.27 -5.42
C VAL A 110 -8.48 -4.17 -5.09
N LEU A 111 -9.63 -3.57 -4.82
CA LEU A 111 -10.85 -4.28 -4.44
C LEU A 111 -12.03 -3.82 -5.30
N ASP A 112 -13.10 -4.59 -5.27
CA ASP A 112 -14.39 -4.25 -5.84
C ASP A 112 -15.36 -3.86 -4.72
N GLN A 113 -16.23 -2.90 -5.02
CA GLN A 113 -17.35 -2.61 -4.14
C GLN A 113 -18.23 -3.87 -3.98
N GLY A 114 -18.48 -4.27 -2.75
CA GLY A 114 -19.19 -5.49 -2.36
C GLY A 114 -18.28 -6.62 -1.91
N ASP A 115 -16.95 -6.46 -1.98
CA ASP A 115 -16.00 -7.44 -1.47
C ASP A 115 -16.02 -7.52 0.07
N GLU A 116 -15.87 -8.73 0.58
CA GLU A 116 -15.54 -9.04 1.97
C GLU A 116 -14.02 -9.24 2.07
N PHE A 117 -13.32 -8.23 2.58
CA PHE A 117 -11.85 -8.20 2.55
C PHE A 117 -11.24 -8.63 3.89
N TYR A 118 -10.41 -9.67 3.83
CA TYR A 118 -9.64 -10.22 4.94
C TYR A 118 -8.15 -9.91 4.73
N LEU A 119 -7.62 -8.95 5.49
CA LEU A 119 -6.22 -8.58 5.42
C LEU A 119 -5.47 -9.16 6.61
N THR A 120 -4.54 -10.06 6.38
CA THR A 120 -3.63 -10.54 7.44
C THR A 120 -2.39 -9.67 7.49
N LEU A 121 -2.04 -9.16 8.66
CA LEU A 121 -0.76 -8.52 8.93
C LEU A 121 0.09 -9.46 9.80
N THR A 122 1.30 -9.78 9.37
CA THR A 122 2.35 -10.40 10.21
C THR A 122 3.45 -9.39 10.49
N ASN A 123 3.78 -9.16 11.75
CA ASN A 123 4.97 -8.38 12.09
C ASN A 123 6.19 -9.31 12.03
N VAL A 124 7.00 -9.16 10.98
CA VAL A 124 8.18 -10.00 10.73
C VAL A 124 9.44 -9.53 11.47
N GLY A 125 9.36 -8.36 12.12
CA GLY A 125 10.45 -7.72 12.85
C GLY A 125 11.40 -6.94 11.95
N MET A 126 12.37 -6.30 12.61
CA MET A 126 13.39 -5.48 11.97
C MET A 126 14.72 -6.24 11.96
N MET A 127 15.18 -6.66 10.79
CA MET A 127 16.45 -7.39 10.65
C MET A 127 17.67 -6.49 10.93
N MET A 128 17.67 -5.26 10.44
CA MET A 128 18.76 -4.29 10.61
C MET A 128 18.76 -3.66 12.00
N ARG A 129 17.58 -3.54 12.61
CA ARG A 129 17.37 -2.97 13.95
C ARG A 129 16.65 -3.97 14.87
N PRO A 130 17.25 -5.12 15.20
CA PRO A 130 16.60 -6.16 16.02
C PRO A 130 16.34 -5.72 17.47
N ASP A 131 16.85 -4.56 17.87
CA ASP A 131 16.55 -3.90 19.13
C ASP A 131 15.22 -3.11 19.12
N LEU A 132 14.65 -2.84 17.94
CA LEU A 132 13.33 -2.23 17.77
C LEU A 132 12.25 -3.31 17.76
N PHE A 133 11.47 -3.37 18.84
CA PHE A 133 10.38 -4.32 19.03
C PHE A 133 9.01 -3.68 18.77
N ASP A 134 8.97 -2.74 17.83
CA ASP A 134 7.79 -1.95 17.56
C ASP A 134 6.65 -2.85 17.08
N PRO A 135 5.45 -2.72 17.65
CA PRO A 135 4.29 -3.31 17.03
C PRO A 135 3.93 -2.53 15.76
N HIS A 136 3.14 -3.15 14.88
CA HIS A 136 2.62 -2.50 13.69
C HIS A 136 1.11 -2.67 13.59
N THR A 137 0.46 -1.77 12.85
CA THR A 137 -0.98 -1.79 12.55
C THR A 137 -1.24 -1.48 11.08
N VAL A 138 -2.48 -1.64 10.64
CA VAL A 138 -2.98 -1.11 9.37
C VAL A 138 -4.14 -0.18 9.67
N HIS A 139 -3.98 1.11 9.35
CA HIS A 139 -4.99 2.14 9.47
C HIS A 139 -5.33 2.76 8.13
N TRP A 140 -6.57 3.24 7.96
CA TRP A 140 -7.09 3.73 6.68
C TRP A 140 -7.55 5.17 6.73
N HIS A 141 -7.28 5.91 5.67
CA HIS A 141 -7.87 7.24 5.46
C HIS A 141 -9.19 7.15 4.70
N GLY A 142 -10.30 7.38 5.40
CA GLY A 142 -11.62 7.55 4.81
C GLY A 142 -12.43 6.28 4.59
N PHE A 143 -11.93 5.11 5.02
CA PHE A 143 -12.61 3.83 4.85
C PHE A 143 -13.85 3.75 5.77
N PRO A 144 -15.07 3.60 5.22
CA PRO A 144 -16.32 3.91 5.96
C PRO A 144 -16.72 2.88 7.02
N GLU A 145 -16.15 1.66 7.04
CA GLU A 145 -16.71 0.54 7.81
C GLU A 145 -15.64 -0.36 8.47
N ALA A 146 -14.63 0.22 9.09
CA ALA A 146 -13.76 -0.51 9.99
C ALA A 146 -14.39 -0.56 11.40
N ALA A 147 -14.71 -1.76 11.90
CA ALA A 147 -15.00 -1.91 13.33
C ALA A 147 -13.80 -1.36 14.12
N PRO A 148 -13.98 -0.70 15.29
CA PRO A 148 -12.87 -0.07 16.00
C PRO A 148 -11.67 -0.99 16.27
N VAL A 149 -11.91 -2.29 16.47
CA VAL A 149 -10.85 -3.30 16.66
C VAL A 149 -9.96 -3.50 15.41
N PHE A 150 -10.49 -3.19 14.22
CA PHE A 150 -9.85 -3.29 12.91
C PHE A 150 -9.44 -1.92 12.33
N ASP A 151 -9.57 -0.83 13.09
CA ASP A 151 -9.26 0.51 12.58
C ASP A 151 -7.75 0.78 12.47
N GLY A 152 -6.94 0.14 13.31
CA GLY A 152 -5.49 0.28 13.31
C GLY A 152 -4.94 1.42 14.18
N VAL A 153 -5.78 2.32 14.73
CA VAL A 153 -5.36 3.26 15.78
C VAL A 153 -5.04 2.49 17.06
N PRO A 154 -3.79 2.51 17.57
CA PRO A 154 -3.34 1.63 18.66
C PRO A 154 -4.15 1.74 19.96
N ASP A 155 -4.72 2.91 20.26
CA ASP A 155 -5.50 3.13 21.49
C ASP A 155 -6.87 2.43 21.47
N ALA A 156 -7.39 2.10 20.29
CA ALA A 156 -8.73 1.53 20.07
C ALA A 156 -8.72 0.18 19.34
N SER A 157 -7.57 -0.22 18.80
CA SER A 157 -7.39 -1.38 17.92
C SER A 157 -6.37 -2.38 18.45
N VAL A 158 -6.18 -3.49 17.75
CA VAL A 158 -5.12 -4.45 18.04
C VAL A 158 -3.81 -4.01 17.38
N SER A 159 -2.75 -3.90 18.17
CA SER A 159 -1.37 -3.70 17.69
C SER A 159 -0.65 -5.04 17.60
N ILE A 160 0.02 -5.30 16.48
CA ILE A 160 0.62 -6.61 16.18
C ILE A 160 2.08 -6.58 16.59
N ASN A 161 2.40 -7.26 17.70
CA ASN A 161 3.77 -7.43 18.18
C ASN A 161 4.60 -8.29 17.23
N MET A 162 5.92 -8.14 17.31
CA MET A 162 6.88 -8.92 16.53
C MET A 162 6.66 -10.43 16.66
N GLY A 163 6.63 -11.12 15.52
CA GLY A 163 6.35 -12.55 15.42
C GLY A 163 4.87 -12.93 15.54
N ALA A 164 3.96 -11.97 15.70
CA ALA A 164 2.52 -12.21 15.73
C ALA A 164 1.84 -11.87 14.40
N SER A 165 0.65 -12.43 14.23
CA SER A 165 -0.23 -12.16 13.09
C SER A 165 -1.62 -11.80 13.56
N PHE A 166 -2.29 -10.94 12.80
CA PHE A 166 -3.68 -10.57 13.02
C PHE A 166 -4.39 -10.37 11.69
N THR A 167 -5.62 -10.87 11.59
CA THR A 167 -6.45 -10.67 10.40
C THR A 167 -7.53 -9.64 10.68
N TYR A 168 -7.48 -8.57 9.90
CA TYR A 168 -8.52 -7.56 9.81
C TYR A 168 -9.64 -8.01 8.88
N TYR A 169 -10.87 -7.55 9.15
CA TYR A 169 -12.01 -7.74 8.27
C TYR A 169 -12.66 -6.42 7.91
N TYR A 170 -12.95 -6.24 6.63
CA TYR A 170 -13.56 -5.04 6.07
C TYR A 170 -14.67 -5.40 5.09
N ASN A 171 -15.82 -4.73 5.21
CA ASN A 171 -16.86 -4.78 4.20
C ASN A 171 -16.70 -3.60 3.25
N VAL A 172 -16.39 -3.85 1.98
CA VAL A 172 -16.04 -2.82 1.00
C VAL A 172 -17.32 -2.22 0.40
N VAL A 173 -17.83 -1.15 0.99
CA VAL A 173 -19.16 -0.62 0.61
C VAL A 173 -19.13 0.56 -0.36
N GLU A 174 -18.00 1.24 -0.53
CA GLU A 174 -17.91 2.48 -1.32
C GLU A 174 -16.68 2.53 -2.22
N PRO A 175 -16.86 2.89 -3.51
CA PRO A 175 -15.74 3.10 -4.42
C PRO A 175 -14.97 4.38 -4.10
N GLY A 176 -13.68 4.37 -4.40
CA GLY A 176 -12.81 5.53 -4.21
C GLY A 176 -11.35 5.14 -4.11
N THR A 177 -10.51 6.16 -3.95
CA THR A 177 -9.07 6.03 -3.73
C THR A 177 -8.76 6.36 -2.27
N TYR A 178 -8.38 5.33 -1.51
CA TYR A 178 -8.03 5.34 -0.10
C TYR A 178 -6.52 5.15 0.09
N MET A 179 -6.06 5.39 1.30
CA MET A 179 -4.67 5.16 1.71
C MET A 179 -4.65 4.33 2.99
N TYR A 180 -3.59 3.57 3.18
CA TYR A 180 -3.35 2.83 4.41
C TYR A 180 -1.93 3.03 4.91
N HIS A 181 -1.76 2.95 6.23
CA HIS A 181 -0.45 3.09 6.86
C HIS A 181 -0.38 2.44 8.23
N CYS A 182 0.83 2.31 8.77
CA CYS A 182 1.02 1.97 10.17
C CYS A 182 0.73 3.18 11.06
N HIS A 183 -0.05 2.99 12.12
CA HIS A 183 -0.42 4.06 13.06
C HIS A 183 0.28 3.92 14.43
N VAL A 184 1.16 2.94 14.59
CA VAL A 184 2.12 2.90 15.70
C VAL A 184 3.23 3.91 15.40
N GLU A 185 3.58 4.76 16.37
CA GLU A 185 4.57 5.84 16.22
C GLU A 185 4.47 6.54 14.86
N ALA A 186 3.23 6.91 14.49
CA ALA A 186 2.84 7.15 13.09
C ALA A 186 3.81 8.04 12.32
N THR A 187 4.33 9.12 12.92
CA THR A 187 5.32 10.00 12.29
C THR A 187 6.57 9.24 11.81
N GLU A 188 7.17 8.37 12.65
CA GLU A 188 8.35 7.59 12.27
C GLU A 188 7.99 6.54 11.24
N HIS A 189 6.99 5.70 11.51
CA HIS A 189 6.66 4.56 10.65
C HIS A 189 6.20 5.01 9.25
N MET A 190 5.45 6.11 9.17
CA MET A 190 5.08 6.72 7.89
C MET A 190 6.31 7.31 7.18
N GLN A 191 7.14 8.10 7.86
CA GLN A 191 8.35 8.66 7.23
C GLN A 191 9.26 7.58 6.69
N MET A 192 9.40 6.49 7.44
CA MET A 192 10.26 5.37 7.09
C MET A 192 9.69 4.52 5.95
N GLY A 193 8.42 4.69 5.53
CA GLY A 193 7.88 4.05 4.32
C GLY A 193 6.63 3.17 4.49
N MET A 194 6.04 3.08 5.69
CA MET A 194 4.86 2.24 5.95
C MET A 194 3.54 2.87 5.46
N LEU A 195 3.45 3.16 4.16
CA LEU A 195 2.30 3.81 3.52
C LEU A 195 2.02 3.20 2.13
N GLY A 196 0.74 3.01 1.80
CA GLY A 196 0.32 2.59 0.47
C GLY A 196 -1.11 2.98 0.15
N ASN A 197 -1.54 2.68 -1.07
CA ASN A 197 -2.90 2.94 -1.53
C ASN A 197 -3.76 1.67 -1.49
N LEU A 198 -5.04 1.92 -1.25
CA LEU A 198 -6.13 1.01 -1.56
C LEU A 198 -7.09 1.74 -2.50
N TYR A 199 -7.50 1.12 -3.61
CA TYR A 199 -8.60 1.68 -4.40
C TYR A 199 -9.67 0.65 -4.69
N VAL A 200 -10.89 1.13 -4.64
CA VAL A 200 -12.11 0.33 -4.78
C VAL A 200 -12.76 0.70 -6.10
N ARG A 201 -12.96 -0.30 -6.96
CA ARG A 201 -13.70 -0.17 -8.21
C ARG A 201 -15.21 -0.14 -7.93
N PRO A 202 -15.97 0.71 -8.63
CA PRO A 202 -17.40 0.86 -8.39
C PRO A 202 -18.18 -0.37 -8.85
N ALA A 203 -19.29 -0.67 -8.18
CA ALA A 203 -20.17 -1.79 -8.52
C ALA A 203 -20.78 -1.69 -9.93
N GLN A 204 -20.78 -0.49 -10.54
CA GLN A 204 -21.24 -0.31 -11.91
C GLN A 204 -20.24 -0.77 -12.99
N ASP A 205 -18.98 -1.07 -12.62
CA ASP A 205 -18.01 -1.63 -13.56
C ASP A 205 -18.58 -2.90 -14.24
N GLY A 206 -18.33 -3.03 -15.54
CA GLY A 206 -18.93 -4.07 -16.40
C GLY A 206 -20.28 -3.67 -17.02
N THR A 207 -20.97 -2.65 -16.50
CA THR A 207 -22.15 -2.07 -17.15
C THR A 207 -21.73 -1.06 -18.20
N VAL A 208 -22.35 -1.07 -19.38
CA VAL A 208 -22.01 -0.14 -20.46
C VAL A 208 -22.83 1.15 -20.33
N TYR A 209 -22.14 2.28 -20.16
CA TYR A 209 -22.72 3.61 -20.24
C TYR A 209 -22.06 4.42 -21.36
N SER A 210 -22.84 5.27 -22.03
CA SER A 210 -22.32 6.16 -23.07
C SER A 210 -22.18 7.57 -22.54
N TYR A 211 -20.99 8.15 -22.72
CA TYR A 211 -20.69 9.53 -22.35
C TYR A 211 -19.95 10.21 -23.50
N GLN A 212 -20.43 11.39 -23.90
CA GLN A 212 -19.91 12.17 -25.04
C GLN A 212 -19.74 11.36 -26.35
N GLY A 213 -20.61 10.39 -26.60
CA GLY A 213 -20.59 9.58 -27.83
C GLY A 213 -19.63 8.38 -27.80
N LYS A 214 -18.84 8.19 -26.73
CA LYS A 214 -18.05 6.98 -26.49
C LYS A 214 -18.74 6.10 -25.43
N SER A 215 -18.52 4.80 -25.49
CA SER A 215 -19.06 3.84 -24.51
C SER A 215 -17.96 3.36 -23.59
N TYR A 216 -18.25 3.34 -22.29
CA TYR A 216 -17.35 2.92 -21.23
C TYR A 216 -17.94 1.75 -20.45
N SER A 217 -17.07 0.90 -19.92
CA SER A 217 -17.42 -0.20 -19.02
C SER A 217 -16.63 -0.19 -17.71
N ARG A 218 -15.80 0.84 -17.50
CA ARG A 218 -15.02 1.09 -16.29
C ARG A 218 -15.20 2.54 -15.86
N PHE A 219 -15.33 2.77 -14.56
CA PHE A 219 -15.70 4.06 -13.99
C PHE A 219 -14.91 4.38 -12.73
N ALA A 220 -14.68 5.66 -12.46
CA ALA A 220 -14.05 6.04 -11.19
C ALA A 220 -15.01 5.86 -10.00
N TYR A 221 -16.31 6.13 -10.20
CA TYR A 221 -17.36 6.12 -9.18
C TYR A 221 -18.68 5.57 -9.74
N ASN A 222 -19.67 5.31 -8.89
CA ASN A 222 -21.04 4.91 -9.29
C ASN A 222 -21.86 6.12 -9.80
N ASP A 223 -21.53 6.63 -10.98
CA ASP A 223 -22.19 7.82 -11.54
C ASP A 223 -23.55 7.55 -12.20
N ASN A 224 -23.79 6.33 -12.69
CA ASN A 224 -24.93 5.87 -13.49
C ASN A 224 -25.22 6.68 -14.77
N ASP A 225 -24.26 7.48 -15.22
CA ASP A 225 -24.37 8.33 -16.42
C ASP A 225 -23.14 8.23 -17.34
N GLY A 226 -22.11 7.50 -16.91
CA GLY A 226 -20.86 7.30 -17.62
C GLY A 226 -19.90 8.49 -17.59
N SER A 227 -20.21 9.56 -16.85
CA SER A 227 -19.39 10.78 -16.79
C SER A 227 -17.97 10.55 -16.25
N THR A 228 -17.78 9.54 -15.41
CA THR A 228 -16.49 9.10 -14.85
C THR A 228 -15.89 7.91 -15.60
N GLY A 229 -16.44 7.57 -16.77
CA GLY A 229 -15.96 6.47 -17.61
C GLY A 229 -14.56 6.70 -18.16
N TYR A 230 -13.69 5.67 -18.13
CA TYR A 230 -12.30 5.76 -18.56
C TYR A 230 -11.83 4.53 -19.35
N ASP A 231 -10.73 4.70 -20.11
CA ASP A 231 -10.11 3.68 -20.96
C ASP A 231 -8.85 3.08 -20.36
N VAL A 232 -8.09 3.83 -19.57
CA VAL A 232 -6.92 3.34 -18.84
C VAL A 232 -6.83 4.05 -17.50
N ASP A 233 -6.28 3.39 -16.47
CA ASP A 233 -6.08 3.98 -15.16
C ASP A 233 -4.68 3.74 -14.61
N TYR A 234 -4.20 4.73 -13.84
CA TYR A 234 -2.90 4.70 -13.20
C TYR A 234 -3.02 5.21 -11.76
N ALA A 235 -2.41 4.48 -10.82
CA ALA A 235 -2.19 4.96 -9.46
C ALA A 235 -0.93 5.83 -9.42
N ILE A 236 -1.04 7.04 -8.87
CA ILE A 236 0.05 8.00 -8.76
C ILE A 236 0.18 8.39 -7.29
N GLN A 237 1.10 7.74 -6.59
CA GLN A 237 1.34 7.91 -5.17
C GLN A 237 2.50 8.88 -4.95
N LEU A 238 2.21 10.04 -4.38
CA LEU A 238 3.23 11.02 -4.02
C LEU A 238 3.80 10.66 -2.65
N GLY A 239 5.12 10.58 -2.56
CA GLY A 239 5.85 10.26 -1.34
C GLY A 239 7.15 11.03 -1.29
N SER A 240 7.76 11.13 -0.11
CA SER A 240 9.07 11.72 0.04
C SER A 240 9.73 11.28 1.33
N PHE A 241 11.05 11.13 1.27
CA PHE A 241 11.88 10.75 2.41
C PHE A 241 12.84 11.88 2.79
N ASP A 242 13.24 11.86 4.07
CA ASP A 242 14.33 12.66 4.62
C ASP A 242 15.51 11.73 4.87
N SER A 243 16.58 11.86 4.08
CA SER A 243 17.73 10.98 4.24
C SER A 243 18.37 11.01 5.62
N ALA A 244 18.42 12.18 6.29
CA ALA A 244 19.04 12.27 7.60
C ALA A 244 18.19 11.57 8.67
N PHE A 245 16.86 11.59 8.50
CA PHE A 245 15.95 10.86 9.37
C PHE A 245 16.09 9.34 9.20
N HIS A 246 16.24 8.86 7.96
CA HIS A 246 16.46 7.44 7.68
C HIS A 246 17.83 6.97 8.19
N ASP A 247 18.91 7.73 7.96
CA ASP A 247 20.24 7.44 8.49
C ASP A 247 20.24 7.37 10.02
N ALA A 248 19.53 8.30 10.67
CA ALA A 248 19.37 8.30 12.12
C ALA A 248 18.61 7.05 12.58
N SER A 249 17.51 6.69 11.91
CA SER A 249 16.69 5.51 12.21
C SER A 249 17.44 4.20 12.02
N GLU A 250 18.45 4.16 11.15
CA GLU A 250 19.32 2.99 10.99
C GLU A 250 20.34 2.83 12.14
N MET A 251 20.72 3.92 12.83
CA MET A 251 21.91 3.90 13.71
C MET A 251 21.67 4.35 15.16
N VAL A 252 20.66 5.17 15.45
CA VAL A 252 20.49 5.88 16.73
C VAL A 252 19.01 6.10 17.09
N GLN A 253 18.70 6.13 18.38
CA GLN A 253 17.46 6.66 18.97
C GLN A 253 17.84 7.55 20.18
N PRO A 254 17.24 8.73 20.42
CA PRO A 254 16.00 9.28 19.84
C PRO A 254 16.18 10.05 18.53
N LEU A 255 15.12 10.11 17.72
CA LEU A 255 15.14 10.77 16.41
C LEU A 255 14.88 12.28 16.45
N PRO A 256 15.50 13.07 15.56
CA PRO A 256 15.36 14.52 15.52
C PRO A 256 14.10 14.95 14.74
N PHE A 257 12.90 14.55 15.17
CA PHE A 257 11.63 14.84 14.48
C PHE A 257 11.43 16.33 14.11
N ALA A 258 11.88 17.25 14.96
CA ALA A 258 11.77 18.68 14.72
C ALA A 258 12.65 19.20 13.56
N LEU A 259 13.63 18.42 13.12
CA LEU A 259 14.54 18.75 12.02
C LEU A 259 14.15 18.07 10.71
N MET A 260 13.07 17.28 10.71
CA MET A 260 12.65 16.49 9.56
C MET A 260 12.39 17.39 8.35
N ARG A 261 13.09 17.10 7.26
CA ARG A 261 13.02 17.82 6.01
C ARG A 261 13.20 16.86 4.84
N ASP A 262 12.09 16.55 4.20
CA ASP A 262 12.10 15.71 3.01
C ASP A 262 12.98 16.31 1.90
N ASN A 263 13.95 15.52 1.44
CA ASN A 263 14.88 15.84 0.35
C ASN A 263 14.83 14.84 -0.80
N TYR A 264 14.10 13.73 -0.64
CA TYR A 264 13.86 12.74 -1.68
C TYR A 264 12.38 12.66 -2.10
N PRO A 265 11.86 13.57 -2.94
CA PRO A 265 10.50 13.52 -3.45
C PRO A 265 10.34 12.46 -4.56
N MET A 266 9.22 11.75 -4.56
CA MET A 266 9.01 10.56 -5.39
C MET A 266 7.58 10.46 -5.94
N ILE A 267 7.43 9.82 -7.10
CA ILE A 267 6.15 9.29 -7.59
C ILE A 267 6.26 7.77 -7.64
N ASN A 268 5.34 7.07 -6.96
CA ASN A 268 5.37 5.62 -6.80
C ASN A 268 6.74 5.11 -6.33
N GLY A 269 7.31 5.83 -5.36
CA GLY A 269 8.60 5.50 -4.75
C GLY A 269 9.81 5.77 -5.62
N ARG A 270 9.64 6.26 -6.86
CA ARG A 270 10.75 6.54 -7.80
C ARG A 270 10.96 8.03 -7.98
N GLY A 271 12.21 8.42 -8.21
CA GLY A 271 12.57 9.74 -8.73
C GLY A 271 12.76 9.70 -10.25
N TYR A 272 12.58 10.82 -10.95
CA TYR A 272 12.91 10.90 -12.38
C TYR A 272 14.42 10.63 -12.59
N PRO A 273 14.86 9.98 -13.70
CA PRO A 273 14.09 9.49 -14.84
C PRO A 273 13.41 8.12 -14.64
N ASP A 274 13.58 7.44 -13.50
CA ASP A 274 13.01 6.10 -13.27
C ASP A 274 11.48 6.10 -13.26
N THR A 275 10.88 7.24 -12.95
CA THR A 275 9.43 7.49 -13.07
C THR A 275 8.93 7.44 -14.51
N ALA A 276 9.76 7.72 -15.51
CA ALA A 276 9.43 7.67 -16.93
C ALA A 276 9.77 6.31 -17.57
N SER A 277 10.14 5.32 -16.76
CA SER A 277 10.51 3.99 -17.23
C SER A 277 9.55 2.93 -16.72
N MET A 278 9.24 1.96 -17.59
CA MET A 278 8.58 0.72 -17.18
C MET A 278 9.54 -0.23 -16.46
N MET A 279 10.86 -0.06 -16.64
CA MET A 279 11.85 -0.87 -15.95
C MET A 279 11.90 -0.49 -14.47
N GLN A 280 11.88 -1.50 -13.60
CA GLN A 280 11.99 -1.29 -12.16
C GLN A 280 13.46 -1.02 -11.78
N PRO A 281 13.73 -0.06 -10.87
CA PRO A 281 15.06 0.14 -10.31
C PRO A 281 15.54 -1.14 -9.63
N MET A 282 16.83 -1.46 -9.75
CA MET A 282 17.42 -2.59 -9.04
C MET A 282 17.36 -2.34 -7.54
N ALA A 283 16.88 -3.33 -6.79
CA ALA A 283 16.84 -3.26 -5.34
C ALA A 283 18.25 -3.13 -4.74
N PRO A 284 18.38 -2.45 -3.59
CA PRO A 284 19.59 -2.46 -2.78
C PRO A 284 20.02 -3.90 -2.43
N MET A 285 21.32 -4.16 -2.30
CA MET A 285 21.85 -5.51 -2.01
C MET A 285 21.34 -6.11 -0.70
N MET A 286 20.99 -5.27 0.27
CA MET A 286 20.48 -5.68 1.57
C MET A 286 18.98 -5.94 1.57
N ALA A 287 18.27 -5.55 0.52
CA ALA A 287 16.83 -5.78 0.40
C ALA A 287 16.54 -7.20 -0.11
N ASN A 288 15.36 -7.70 0.24
CA ASN A 288 14.84 -9.00 -0.15
C ASN A 288 13.48 -8.83 -0.85
N PRO A 289 13.40 -8.10 -1.97
CA PRO A 289 12.12 -7.86 -2.63
C PRO A 289 11.49 -9.17 -3.06
N ARG A 290 10.16 -9.28 -2.91
CA ARG A 290 9.40 -10.48 -3.27
C ARG A 290 9.67 -10.97 -4.70
N ASN A 291 9.79 -10.04 -5.65
CA ASN A 291 10.04 -10.37 -7.05
C ASN A 291 11.52 -10.62 -7.37
N GLY A 292 12.42 -10.48 -6.39
CA GLY A 292 13.87 -10.61 -6.55
C GLY A 292 14.53 -9.47 -7.32
N VAL A 293 13.80 -8.40 -7.66
CA VAL A 293 14.25 -7.36 -8.60
C VAL A 293 14.21 -5.96 -8.00
N SER A 294 13.11 -5.55 -7.37
CA SER A 294 12.90 -4.15 -6.98
C SER A 294 12.05 -4.00 -5.72
N THR A 295 12.39 -3.01 -4.89
CA THR A 295 11.56 -2.54 -3.77
C THR A 295 10.64 -1.38 -4.15
N GLN A 296 10.65 -0.94 -5.41
CA GLN A 296 9.77 0.10 -5.96
C GLN A 296 8.95 -0.48 -7.13
N PRO A 297 7.99 -1.40 -6.86
CA PRO A 297 7.37 -2.21 -7.90
C PRO A 297 6.48 -1.42 -8.86
N GLU A 298 5.85 -0.35 -8.38
CA GLU A 298 4.92 0.48 -9.15
C GLU A 298 5.65 1.47 -10.06
N HIS A 299 5.25 1.54 -11.34
CA HIS A 299 5.79 2.53 -12.28
C HIS A 299 4.91 3.79 -12.31
N SER A 300 5.46 4.90 -12.81
CA SER A 300 4.74 6.18 -12.89
C SER A 300 4.46 6.62 -14.32
N LEU A 301 5.05 5.95 -15.32
CA LEU A 301 4.86 6.26 -16.74
C LEU A 301 3.40 6.03 -17.13
N ILE A 302 2.77 7.06 -17.69
CA ILE A 302 1.38 7.03 -18.16
C ILE A 302 1.41 6.85 -19.68
N THR A 303 0.69 5.87 -20.21
CA THR A 303 0.59 5.62 -21.65
C THR A 303 -0.87 5.54 -22.08
N ALA A 304 -1.24 6.25 -23.13
CA ALA A 304 -2.60 6.25 -23.67
C ALA A 304 -2.56 6.38 -25.20
N ASN A 305 -3.65 6.07 -25.88
CA ASN A 305 -3.84 6.45 -27.28
C ASN A 305 -4.53 7.82 -27.34
N GLN A 306 -4.38 8.55 -28.44
CA GLN A 306 -5.25 9.71 -28.70
C GLN A 306 -6.74 9.28 -28.68
N GLY A 307 -7.57 10.01 -27.92
CA GLY A 307 -8.99 9.69 -27.74
C GLY A 307 -9.31 8.79 -26.53
N ASP A 308 -8.32 8.42 -25.74
CA ASP A 308 -8.52 7.74 -24.46
C ASP A 308 -8.82 8.74 -23.34
N ARG A 309 -9.69 8.34 -22.41
CA ARG A 309 -9.83 8.97 -21.10
C ARG A 309 -8.96 8.23 -20.10
N VAL A 310 -7.99 8.90 -19.50
CA VAL A 310 -7.05 8.34 -18.54
C VAL A 310 -7.47 8.74 -17.13
N LEU A 311 -7.83 7.77 -16.29
CA LEU A 311 -8.07 8.00 -14.87
C LEU A 311 -6.73 7.99 -14.11
N LEU A 312 -6.40 9.09 -13.46
CA LEU A 312 -5.31 9.11 -12.48
C LEU A 312 -5.89 9.10 -11.07
N ARG A 313 -5.52 8.06 -10.31
CA ARG A 313 -5.84 7.92 -8.89
C ARG A 313 -4.69 8.51 -8.09
N LEU A 314 -4.80 9.79 -7.73
CA LEU A 314 -3.74 10.53 -7.05
C LEU A 314 -3.88 10.38 -5.53
N SER A 315 -2.77 10.15 -4.86
CA SER A 315 -2.69 10.22 -3.40
C SER A 315 -1.42 10.92 -2.95
N ASN A 316 -1.47 11.55 -1.78
CA ASN A 316 -0.29 12.14 -1.15
C ASN A 316 0.01 11.43 0.18
N LEU A 317 0.98 10.51 0.13
CA LEU A 317 1.48 9.68 1.23
C LEU A 317 2.61 10.39 2.01
N ASN A 318 2.51 11.70 2.22
CA ASN A 318 3.54 12.46 2.94
C ASN A 318 3.05 12.94 4.30
N ILE A 319 4.00 13.11 5.23
CA ILE A 319 3.70 13.67 6.55
C ILE A 319 4.13 15.13 6.69
N THR A 320 5.15 15.59 5.95
CA THR A 320 5.66 16.98 6.08
C THR A 320 5.34 17.90 4.90
N ARG A 321 4.73 17.37 3.82
CA ARG A 321 4.63 18.08 2.53
C ARG A 321 3.25 18.09 1.89
N PHE A 322 2.93 19.26 1.36
CA PHE A 322 1.88 19.47 0.38
C PHE A 322 2.54 19.46 -1.00
N TYR A 323 1.93 18.73 -1.93
CA TYR A 323 2.37 18.70 -3.32
C TYR A 323 1.29 19.23 -4.23
N THR A 324 1.70 20.01 -5.23
CA THR A 324 0.82 20.45 -6.30
C THR A 324 1.29 19.80 -7.59
N LEU A 325 0.53 18.83 -8.10
CA LEU A 325 0.78 18.24 -9.41
C LEU A 325 0.16 19.10 -10.49
N THR A 326 0.84 19.21 -11.62
CA THR A 326 0.36 19.92 -12.80
C THR A 326 0.56 19.12 -14.07
N SER A 327 -0.38 19.26 -15.01
CA SER A 327 -0.21 18.93 -16.41
C SER A 327 -0.66 20.14 -17.23
N LEU A 328 0.31 20.83 -17.84
CA LEU A 328 0.02 22.08 -18.56
C LEU A 328 -0.69 21.83 -19.91
N SER A 329 -0.47 20.66 -20.51
CA SER A 329 -0.93 20.35 -21.86
C SER A 329 -2.22 19.53 -21.88
N ILE A 330 -2.50 18.77 -20.82
CA ILE A 330 -3.69 17.92 -20.71
C ILE A 330 -4.43 18.31 -19.44
N PRO A 331 -5.57 19.03 -19.55
CA PRO A 331 -6.34 19.43 -18.38
C PRO A 331 -6.85 18.22 -17.58
N MET A 332 -6.91 18.37 -16.27
CA MET A 332 -7.46 17.40 -15.31
C MET A 332 -8.90 17.75 -14.99
N GLU A 333 -9.83 16.87 -15.31
CA GLU A 333 -11.20 16.91 -14.78
C GLU A 333 -11.24 16.20 -13.42
N VAL A 334 -11.49 16.95 -12.33
CA VAL A 334 -11.58 16.38 -10.98
C VAL A 334 -12.96 15.76 -10.78
N VAL A 335 -12.99 14.44 -10.55
CA VAL A 335 -14.24 13.66 -10.39
C VAL A 335 -14.42 13.07 -9.00
N GLY A 336 -13.35 13.03 -8.20
CA GLY A 336 -13.38 12.52 -6.83
C GLY A 336 -12.36 13.20 -5.91
N ARG A 337 -12.67 13.24 -4.61
CA ARG A 337 -11.76 13.75 -3.58
C ARG A 337 -11.95 12.98 -2.28
N ASN A 338 -10.85 12.59 -1.63
CA ASN A 338 -10.80 11.90 -0.35
C ASN A 338 -11.72 10.67 -0.32
N ALA A 339 -11.54 9.81 -1.31
CA ALA A 339 -12.35 8.60 -1.55
C ALA A 339 -13.86 8.83 -1.72
N ARG A 340 -14.26 10.05 -2.13
CA ARG A 340 -15.67 10.39 -2.37
C ARG A 340 -15.88 10.88 -3.79
N HIS A 341 -16.97 10.41 -4.37
CA HIS A 341 -17.49 10.93 -5.63
C HIS A 341 -17.79 12.42 -5.47
N TYR A 342 -17.25 13.26 -6.36
CA TYR A 342 -17.36 14.72 -6.23
C TYR A 342 -18.72 15.24 -6.70
N ARG A 343 -19.75 14.94 -5.91
CA ARG A 343 -21.16 15.20 -6.17
C ARG A 343 -21.80 15.83 -4.94
N GLY A 344 -22.64 16.84 -5.15
CA GLY A 344 -23.36 17.51 -4.08
C GLY A 344 -24.47 16.64 -3.49
N PRO A 345 -25.01 16.98 -2.31
CA PRO A 345 -26.14 16.26 -1.70
C PRO A 345 -27.40 16.22 -2.56
N ASP A 346 -27.53 17.16 -3.51
CA ASP A 346 -28.62 17.23 -4.50
C ASP A 346 -28.39 16.34 -5.73
N GLY A 347 -27.31 15.55 -5.74
CA GLY A 347 -26.94 14.66 -6.83
C GLY A 347 -26.23 15.34 -8.01
N LYS A 348 -25.95 16.66 -7.93
CA LYS A 348 -25.27 17.36 -9.02
C LYS A 348 -23.76 17.16 -8.96
N ASN A 349 -23.15 16.88 -10.11
CA ASN A 349 -21.70 16.80 -10.24
C ASN A 349 -21.08 18.15 -9.88
N LEU A 350 -20.06 18.11 -9.03
CA LEU A 350 -19.23 19.26 -8.65
C LEU A 350 -17.91 19.26 -9.41
N TYR A 351 -17.83 18.49 -10.50
CA TYR A 351 -16.61 18.34 -11.29
C TYR A 351 -16.13 19.70 -11.80
N TYR A 352 -14.82 19.84 -11.89
CA TYR A 352 -14.19 21.02 -12.45
C TYR A 352 -12.90 20.64 -13.16
N THR A 353 -12.58 21.41 -14.19
CA THR A 353 -11.33 21.23 -14.94
C THR A 353 -10.27 22.18 -14.41
N THR A 354 -9.05 21.66 -14.26
CA THR A 354 -7.89 22.42 -13.78
C THR A 354 -6.62 21.90 -14.45
N SER A 355 -5.57 22.73 -14.54
CA SER A 355 -4.24 22.27 -14.94
C SER A 355 -3.43 21.75 -13.77
N SER A 356 -3.85 22.03 -12.53
CA SER A 356 -3.14 21.60 -11.32
C SER A 356 -4.07 21.21 -10.17
N VAL A 357 -3.60 20.29 -9.34
CA VAL A 357 -4.28 19.84 -8.12
C VAL A 357 -3.29 19.84 -6.96
N THR A 358 -3.68 20.44 -5.84
CA THR A 358 -2.90 20.45 -4.59
C THR A 358 -3.48 19.44 -3.62
N MET A 359 -2.62 18.62 -3.03
CA MET A 359 -2.98 17.63 -2.03
C MET A 359 -2.11 17.81 -0.78
N GLY A 360 -2.75 17.83 0.39
CA GLY A 360 -2.06 17.64 1.66
C GLY A 360 -1.73 16.18 1.94
N GLY A 361 -0.88 15.95 2.93
CA GLY A 361 -0.61 14.61 3.44
C GLY A 361 -1.89 13.91 3.86
N GLY A 362 -2.10 12.69 3.38
CA GLY A 362 -3.30 11.91 3.68
C GLY A 362 -4.55 12.32 2.89
N GLU A 363 -4.42 13.08 1.80
CA GLU A 363 -5.50 13.37 0.85
C GLU A 363 -5.36 12.56 -0.46
N SER A 364 -6.50 12.30 -1.09
CA SER A 364 -6.58 11.68 -2.41
C SER A 364 -7.47 12.49 -3.37
N ILE A 365 -7.15 12.47 -4.66
CA ILE A 365 -7.93 13.14 -5.71
C ILE A 365 -7.95 12.21 -6.92
N ASP A 366 -9.13 11.96 -7.47
CA ASP A 366 -9.29 11.23 -8.72
C ASP A 366 -9.56 12.22 -9.85
N VAL A 367 -8.73 12.16 -10.88
CA VAL A 367 -8.81 13.05 -12.05
C VAL A 367 -8.87 12.27 -13.34
N ILE A 368 -9.59 12.80 -14.33
CA ILE A 368 -9.62 12.24 -15.68
C ILE A 368 -8.90 13.20 -16.62
N LEU A 369 -7.97 12.65 -17.38
CA LEU A 369 -7.34 13.32 -18.52
C LEU A 369 -8.03 12.85 -19.80
N ASP A 370 -8.55 13.77 -20.61
CA ASP A 370 -9.12 13.45 -21.91
C ASP A 370 -8.09 13.73 -23.01
N THR A 371 -7.69 12.71 -23.77
CA THR A 371 -6.68 12.84 -24.83
C THR A 371 -7.29 13.04 -26.23
N THR A 372 -8.61 13.26 -26.36
CA THR A 372 -9.30 13.38 -27.66
C THR A 372 -8.70 14.45 -28.56
N ASP A 373 -8.46 15.64 -28.02
CA ASP A 373 -7.89 16.77 -28.78
C ASP A 373 -6.38 16.94 -28.54
N ILE A 374 -5.73 15.93 -27.96
CA ILE A 374 -4.30 15.97 -27.63
C ILE A 374 -3.51 15.23 -28.72
N PRO A 375 -2.62 15.92 -29.47
CA PRO A 375 -1.78 15.27 -30.47
C PRO A 375 -0.90 14.15 -29.88
N PRO A 376 -0.53 13.12 -30.67
CA PRO A 376 0.47 12.17 -30.23
C PRO A 376 1.79 12.85 -29.85
N GLY A 377 2.38 12.44 -28.73
CA GLY A 377 3.59 13.04 -28.19
C GLY A 377 3.82 12.73 -26.71
N THR A 378 4.91 13.28 -26.17
CA THR A 378 5.27 13.18 -24.76
C THR A 378 4.88 14.46 -24.04
N TYR A 379 4.09 14.30 -22.98
CA TYR A 379 3.67 15.34 -22.05
C TYR A 379 4.18 15.01 -20.65
N PHE A 380 4.00 15.93 -19.70
CA PHE A 380 4.53 15.76 -18.35
C PHE A 380 3.45 15.92 -17.29
N LEU A 381 3.59 15.12 -16.24
CA LEU A 381 2.93 15.29 -14.95
C LEU A 381 4.03 15.54 -13.92
N TYR A 382 4.03 16.70 -13.28
CA TYR A 382 5.13 17.10 -12.40
C TYR A 382 4.67 18.02 -11.27
N THR A 383 5.47 18.13 -10.23
CA THR A 383 5.19 19.05 -9.12
C THR A 383 5.53 20.50 -9.49
N THR A 384 4.64 21.45 -9.19
CA THR A 384 4.95 22.90 -9.32
C THR A 384 5.86 23.42 -8.22
N ASN A 385 6.10 22.62 -7.18
CA ASN A 385 7.07 22.92 -6.15
C ASN A 385 8.48 22.64 -6.72
N MET A 386 9.02 23.58 -7.50
CA MET A 386 10.18 23.35 -8.39
C MET A 386 11.42 22.78 -7.70
N ASN A 387 11.61 23.05 -6.41
CA ASN A 387 12.71 22.49 -5.61
C ASN A 387 12.58 20.97 -5.36
N TYR A 388 11.43 20.37 -5.70
CA TYR A 388 11.18 18.92 -5.63
C TYR A 388 11.15 18.26 -7.00
N LEU A 389 11.56 18.99 -8.06
CA LEU A 389 11.94 18.36 -9.32
C LEU A 389 13.35 17.78 -9.26
N SER A 390 14.16 18.18 -8.28
CA SER A 390 15.44 17.58 -7.92
C SER A 390 15.30 16.58 -6.78
N ASN A 391 16.31 15.73 -6.62
CA ASN A 391 16.38 14.74 -5.55
C ASN A 391 17.73 14.81 -4.85
N ASP A 392 17.74 15.29 -3.60
CA ASP A 392 18.94 15.70 -2.87
C ASP A 392 19.92 16.53 -3.73
N THR A 393 21.00 15.92 -4.23
CA THR A 393 21.98 16.57 -5.12
C THR A 393 21.74 16.38 -6.61
N GLU A 394 20.80 15.52 -7.02
CA GLU A 394 20.51 15.19 -8.42
C GLU A 394 19.51 16.18 -9.05
N ASP A 395 19.95 16.85 -10.12
CA ASP A 395 19.10 17.70 -10.95
C ASP A 395 18.12 16.84 -11.75
N PHE A 396 16.84 17.20 -11.74
CA PHE A 396 15.77 16.39 -12.33
C PHE A 396 15.63 14.98 -11.73
N GLY A 397 16.04 14.75 -10.48
CA GLY A 397 15.87 13.47 -9.78
C GLY A 397 14.48 13.23 -9.16
N GLY A 398 13.58 14.22 -9.20
CA GLY A 398 12.44 14.33 -8.29
C GLY A 398 11.08 13.97 -8.87
N MET A 399 10.05 14.68 -8.40
CA MET A 399 8.64 14.36 -8.65
C MET A 399 8.15 14.87 -10.02
N MET A 400 8.50 14.11 -11.05
CA MET A 400 8.10 14.27 -12.44
C MET A 400 7.88 12.89 -13.07
N THR A 401 6.94 12.76 -14.01
CA THR A 401 6.82 11.61 -14.91
C THR A 401 6.28 12.06 -16.28
N GLU A 402 6.24 11.12 -17.22
CA GLU A 402 5.79 11.33 -18.59
C GLU A 402 4.38 10.77 -18.82
N ILE A 403 3.63 11.46 -19.68
CA ILE A 403 2.38 11.01 -20.27
C ILE A 403 2.64 10.85 -21.78
N ILE A 404 2.68 9.60 -22.25
CA ILE A 404 2.87 9.27 -23.67
C ILE A 404 1.50 9.06 -24.31
N VAL A 405 1.16 9.92 -25.27
CA VAL A 405 -0.02 9.78 -26.13
C VAL A 405 0.42 9.22 -27.48
N ASN A 406 -0.06 8.04 -27.83
CA ASN A 406 0.25 7.33 -29.07
C ASN A 406 -0.69 7.70 -30.22
#